data_AF-A7SGQ0-F1
#
_entry.id   AF-A7SGQ0-F1
#
_cell.length_a   1.000
_cell.length_b   1.000
_cell.length_c   1.000
_cell.angle_alpha   90.00
_cell.angle_beta   90.00
_cell.angle_gamma   90.00
#
_symmetry.space_group_name_H-M   'P 1'
#
loop_
_entity.id
_entity.type
_entity.pdbx_description
1 polymer ?
#
loop_
_entity_poly.entity_id
_entity_poly.type
_entity_poly.pdbx_seq_one_letter_code
_entity_poly.pdbx_strand_id
1 'polypeptide(L)'
;MGHNLGMSHDESVVGCTCEDKDVNKGCIMSGVARSIPATKWSKCSEDSFKEFMERGLDPCLFNQPLMLFGDAICGNGFKEEGEECDCGTAEECKRYSDDCCNSTTCKLTAGSECMDGPCCFKCKLSPAGKECREKVSECDLPEVCDGKSELCPANRYVYNGKSCGDGKGFCFNGVCPTLDNQCETLWGLGVTSGPEVCYTINMKGTYSGSCAKLQNGSFVGCKYE
;
A
#
# COMPACT_ATOMS: atom_id res chain seq x y z
N MET A 1 -9.02 -10.42 4.61
CA MET A 1 -8.01 -9.68 3.83
C MET A 1 -6.65 -9.56 4.54
N GLY A 2 -6.55 -9.69 5.87
CA GLY A 2 -5.28 -9.50 6.60
C GLY A 2 -4.07 -10.22 5.99
N HIS A 3 -4.20 -11.48 5.59
CA HIS A 3 -3.13 -12.24 4.91
C HIS A 3 -2.62 -11.58 3.61
N ASN A 4 -3.50 -10.96 2.81
CA ASN A 4 -3.08 -10.23 1.59
C ASN A 4 -2.31 -8.95 1.92
N LEU A 5 -2.46 -8.44 3.15
CA LEU A 5 -1.80 -7.24 3.67
C LEU A 5 -0.62 -7.60 4.57
N GLY A 6 -0.03 -8.79 4.39
CA GLY A 6 1.18 -9.23 5.09
C GLY A 6 0.98 -9.70 6.54
N MET A 7 -0.24 -9.71 7.07
CA MET A 7 -0.49 -10.13 8.44
C MET A 7 -0.47 -11.66 8.57
N SER A 8 0.32 -12.19 9.51
CA SER A 8 0.34 -13.61 9.87
C SER A 8 -0.67 -13.93 10.98
N HIS A 9 -0.93 -15.22 11.22
CA HIS A 9 -1.72 -15.60 12.39
C HIS A 9 -0.99 -15.25 13.69
N ASP A 10 -1.73 -14.80 14.70
CA ASP A 10 -1.20 -14.37 15.99
C ASP A 10 -0.35 -15.48 16.65
N GLU A 11 -0.82 -16.74 16.60
CA GLU A 11 -0.13 -17.89 17.19
C GLU A 11 1.15 -18.29 16.45
N SER A 12 1.35 -17.79 15.23
CA SER A 12 2.59 -18.02 14.45
C SER A 12 3.71 -17.05 14.84
N VAL A 13 3.39 -15.98 15.57
CA VAL A 13 4.34 -14.96 16.01
C VAL A 13 4.72 -15.20 17.46
N VAL A 14 6.01 -15.46 17.71
CA VAL A 14 6.50 -15.78 19.06
C VAL A 14 6.25 -14.61 20.01
N GLY A 15 5.55 -14.88 21.11
CA GLY A 15 5.23 -13.88 22.13
C GLY A 15 4.04 -12.99 21.79
N CYS A 16 3.34 -13.24 20.68
CA CYS A 16 2.14 -12.48 20.34
C CYS A 16 0.97 -12.85 21.26
N THR A 17 0.26 -11.83 21.74
CA THR A 17 -0.98 -12.01 22.50
C THR A 17 -2.07 -11.11 21.95
N CYS A 18 -3.30 -11.62 21.96
CA CYS A 18 -4.46 -10.81 21.67
C CYS A 18 -4.91 -10.08 22.94
N GLU A 19 -4.96 -8.75 22.89
CA GLU A 19 -5.33 -7.91 24.03
C GLU A 19 -6.86 -7.74 24.19
N ASP A 20 -7.68 -8.45 23.40
CA ASP A 20 -9.13 -8.40 23.57
C ASP A 20 -9.53 -9.00 24.92
N LYS A 21 -10.34 -8.25 25.67
CA LYS A 21 -10.81 -8.64 27.01
C LYS A 21 -11.81 -9.78 26.96
N ASP A 22 -12.48 -9.98 25.82
CA ASP A 22 -13.37 -11.11 25.59
C ASP A 22 -12.61 -12.25 24.91
N VAL A 23 -12.20 -13.24 25.70
CA VAL A 23 -11.53 -14.46 25.23
C VAL A 23 -12.36 -15.26 24.21
N ASN A 24 -13.68 -15.08 24.15
CA ASN A 24 -14.53 -15.74 23.15
C ASN A 24 -14.56 -15.00 21.80
N LYS A 25 -14.05 -13.76 21.73
CA LYS A 25 -13.79 -13.04 20.47
C LYS A 25 -12.36 -13.26 20.00
N GLY A 26 -11.41 -12.93 20.87
CA GLY A 26 -10.01 -12.72 20.50
C GLY A 26 -9.85 -11.79 19.28
N CYS A 27 -8.82 -12.03 18.45
CA CYS A 27 -8.37 -11.10 17.43
C CYS A 27 -8.61 -11.62 16.01
N ILE A 28 -8.70 -10.71 15.03
CA ILE A 28 -9.05 -11.03 13.64
C ILE A 28 -8.07 -12.02 13.01
N MET A 29 -6.80 -11.97 13.38
CA MET A 29 -5.75 -12.88 12.89
C MET A 29 -5.49 -14.07 13.82
N SER A 30 -6.41 -14.39 14.75
CA SER A 30 -6.34 -15.68 15.43
C SER A 30 -6.46 -16.81 14.40
N GLY A 31 -5.59 -17.82 14.50
CA GLY A 31 -5.53 -18.94 13.56
C GLY A 31 -6.74 -19.87 13.61
N VAL A 32 -7.62 -19.68 14.60
CA VAL A 32 -8.90 -20.38 14.74
C VAL A 32 -10.05 -19.39 14.91
N ALA A 33 -11.14 -19.65 14.18
CA ALA A 33 -12.38 -18.89 14.36
C ALA A 33 -13.00 -19.23 15.72
N ARG A 34 -13.55 -18.20 16.38
CA ARG A 34 -14.29 -18.35 17.64
C ARG A 34 -15.80 -18.15 17.43
N SER A 35 -16.58 -18.41 18.46
CA SER A 35 -18.05 -18.32 18.44
C SER A 35 -18.56 -16.88 18.26
N ILE A 36 -17.76 -15.89 18.67
CA ILE A 36 -18.07 -14.47 18.46
C ILE A 36 -17.04 -13.90 17.48
N PRO A 37 -17.48 -13.25 16.37
CA PRO A 37 -16.56 -12.62 15.43
C PRO A 37 -15.66 -11.60 16.11
N ALA A 38 -14.35 -11.70 15.85
CA ALA A 38 -13.38 -10.73 16.29
C ALA A 38 -13.56 -9.40 15.57
N THR A 39 -13.35 -8.30 16.28
CA THR A 39 -13.48 -6.93 15.75
C THR A 39 -12.20 -6.12 15.93
N LYS A 40 -11.13 -6.73 16.43
CA LYS A 40 -9.86 -6.07 16.73
C LYS A 40 -8.68 -6.81 16.14
N TRP A 41 -7.68 -6.05 15.72
CA TRP A 41 -6.37 -6.56 15.36
C TRP A 41 -5.54 -6.77 16.63
N SER A 42 -4.62 -7.73 16.61
CA SER A 42 -3.57 -7.82 17.62
C SER A 42 -2.46 -6.81 17.33
N LYS A 43 -1.64 -6.50 18.32
CA LYS A 43 -0.48 -5.61 18.10
C LYS A 43 0.47 -6.16 17.04
N CYS A 44 0.62 -7.48 16.99
CA CYS A 44 1.47 -8.18 16.02
C CYS A 44 0.93 -8.07 14.59
N SER A 45 -0.40 -8.09 14.43
CA SER A 45 -1.04 -7.85 13.13
C SER A 45 -0.76 -6.43 12.64
N GLU A 46 -0.88 -5.43 13.53
CA GLU A 46 -0.56 -4.04 13.21
C GLU A 46 0.91 -3.86 12.82
N ASP A 47 1.83 -4.48 13.57
CA ASP A 47 3.26 -4.41 13.30
C ASP A 47 3.62 -5.11 11.99
N SER A 48 2.98 -6.25 11.68
CA SER A 48 3.14 -6.95 10.38
C SER A 48 2.66 -6.09 9.21
N PHE A 49 1.51 -5.41 9.38
CA PHE A 49 0.99 -4.51 8.36
C PHE A 49 1.91 -3.29 8.17
N LYS A 50 2.42 -2.74 9.26
CA LYS A 50 3.39 -1.64 9.18
C LYS A 50 4.65 -2.08 8.41
N GLU A 51 5.19 -3.26 8.69
CA GLU A 51 6.33 -3.80 7.95
C GLU A 51 6.00 -4.01 6.45
N PHE A 52 4.80 -4.50 6.15
CA PHE A 52 4.32 -4.66 4.77
C PHE A 52 4.32 -3.33 3.99
N MET A 53 3.84 -2.25 4.63
CA MET A 53 3.86 -0.90 4.05
C MET A 53 5.29 -0.35 3.93
N GLU A 54 6.12 -0.53 4.96
CA GLU A 54 7.53 -0.08 4.96
C GLU A 54 8.38 -0.80 3.89
N ARG A 55 8.00 -2.03 3.51
CA ARG A 55 8.62 -2.81 2.43
C ARG A 55 8.12 -2.41 1.03
N GLY A 56 7.17 -1.49 0.91
CA GLY A 56 6.64 -1.01 -0.37
C GLY A 56 5.81 -2.05 -1.11
N LEU A 57 5.14 -2.96 -0.39
CA LEU A 57 4.29 -4.03 -0.96
C LEU A 57 2.84 -3.58 -1.22
N ASP A 58 2.59 -2.29 -1.07
CA ASP A 58 1.31 -1.58 -1.08
C ASP A 58 1.06 -0.63 -2.28
N PRO A 59 1.71 -0.77 -3.46
CA PRO A 59 1.66 0.25 -4.51
C PRO A 59 0.25 0.50 -5.08
N CYS A 60 -0.67 -0.45 -4.93
CA CYS A 60 -2.07 -0.35 -5.40
C CYS A 60 -3.09 -0.03 -4.29
N LEU A 61 -2.64 0.35 -3.09
CA LEU A 61 -3.55 0.68 -1.99
C LEU A 61 -3.84 2.19 -1.89
N PHE A 62 -3.13 3.02 -2.64
CA PHE A 62 -3.26 4.49 -2.59
C PHE A 62 -4.17 5.09 -3.65
N ASN A 63 -4.73 4.29 -4.56
CA ASN A 63 -5.73 4.78 -5.51
C ASN A 63 -7.11 4.82 -4.87
N GLN A 64 -7.61 6.03 -4.60
CA GLN A 64 -8.98 6.21 -4.15
C GLN A 64 -9.97 5.83 -5.26
N PRO A 65 -11.00 5.03 -4.97
CA PRO A 65 -12.02 4.70 -5.97
C PRO A 65 -12.81 5.95 -6.37
N LEU A 66 -13.09 6.09 -7.67
CA LEU A 66 -13.86 7.22 -8.20
C LEU A 66 -15.38 7.03 -8.09
N MET A 67 -15.83 5.77 -7.96
CA MET A 67 -17.22 5.40 -7.83
C MET A 67 -17.34 4.18 -6.93
N LEU A 68 -18.29 4.22 -6.00
CA LEU A 68 -18.68 3.06 -5.21
C LEU A 68 -19.98 2.46 -5.77
N PHE A 69 -20.24 1.21 -5.42
CA PHE A 69 -21.46 0.53 -5.82
C PHE A 69 -22.58 0.87 -4.82
N GLY A 70 -23.59 1.60 -5.28
CA GLY A 70 -24.73 2.03 -4.46
C GLY A 70 -25.09 3.48 -4.69
N ASP A 71 -26.04 3.98 -3.91
CA ASP A 71 -26.32 5.42 -3.82
C ASP A 71 -25.27 6.07 -2.91
N ALA A 72 -24.98 7.36 -3.12
CA ALA A 72 -24.03 8.12 -2.30
C ALA A 72 -24.49 8.18 -0.82
N ILE A 73 -23.56 7.97 0.11
CA ILE A 73 -23.84 7.95 1.56
C ILE A 73 -22.91 8.92 2.28
N CYS A 74 -23.44 10.10 2.57
CA CYS A 74 -22.72 11.09 3.37
C CYS A 74 -22.36 10.56 4.77
N GLY A 75 -21.07 10.63 5.09
CA GLY A 75 -20.47 10.21 6.36
C GLY A 75 -19.81 8.85 6.31
N ASN A 76 -19.58 8.29 5.12
CA ASN A 76 -18.87 7.02 4.93
C ASN A 76 -17.37 7.21 4.65
N GLY A 77 -16.90 8.46 4.53
CA GLY A 77 -15.50 8.82 4.29
C GLY A 77 -15.07 8.77 2.83
N PHE A 78 -16.00 8.62 1.89
CA PHE A 78 -15.72 8.60 0.45
C PHE A 78 -16.46 9.76 -0.22
N LYS A 79 -15.72 10.60 -0.94
CA LYS A 79 -16.33 11.66 -1.74
C LYS A 79 -17.02 11.06 -2.96
N GLU A 80 -18.34 10.97 -2.88
CA GLU A 80 -19.20 10.39 -3.92
C GLU A 80 -19.90 11.47 -4.78
N GLU A 81 -20.61 11.05 -5.82
CA GLU A 81 -21.32 11.98 -6.71
C GLU A 81 -22.38 12.79 -5.92
N GLY A 82 -22.28 14.12 -5.99
CA GLY A 82 -23.17 15.06 -5.28
C GLY A 82 -22.56 15.66 -4.00
N GLU A 83 -21.50 15.06 -3.49
CA GLU A 83 -20.77 15.52 -2.31
C GLU A 83 -19.57 16.39 -2.69
N GLU A 84 -19.21 17.34 -1.83
CA GLU A 84 -17.99 18.15 -2.02
C GLU A 84 -16.81 17.63 -1.18
N CYS A 85 -17.13 16.93 -0.09
CA CYS A 85 -16.22 16.34 0.88
C CYS A 85 -16.97 15.30 1.71
N ASP A 86 -16.26 14.29 2.22
CA ASP A 86 -16.78 13.36 3.24
C ASP A 86 -15.64 12.97 4.19
N CYS A 87 -15.73 13.41 5.44
CA CYS A 87 -14.73 13.14 6.48
C CYS A 87 -15.14 12.01 7.44
N GLY A 88 -16.16 11.23 7.07
CA GLY A 88 -16.72 10.15 7.86
C GLY A 88 -17.77 10.63 8.86
N THR A 89 -17.87 9.94 9.98
CA THR A 89 -18.79 10.25 11.06
C THR A 89 -18.51 11.63 11.68
N ALA A 90 -19.48 12.18 12.43
CA ALA A 90 -19.30 13.47 13.10
C ALA A 90 -18.11 13.47 14.08
N GLU A 91 -17.81 12.33 14.71
CA GLU A 91 -16.65 12.14 15.57
C GLU A 91 -15.32 12.10 14.81
N GLU A 92 -15.30 11.49 13.62
CA GLU A 92 -14.13 11.43 12.74
C GLU A 92 -13.82 12.79 12.12
N CYS A 93 -14.84 13.48 11.62
CA CYS A 93 -14.70 14.83 11.07
C CYS A 93 -14.06 15.81 12.07
N LYS A 94 -14.49 15.78 13.34
CA LYS A 94 -13.88 16.62 14.40
C LYS A 94 -12.39 16.35 14.61
N ARG A 95 -11.89 15.17 14.22
CA ARG A 95 -10.48 14.79 14.36
C ARG A 95 -9.67 15.02 13.10
N TYR A 96 -10.25 14.83 11.93
CA TYR A 96 -9.52 14.71 10.67
C TYR A 96 -9.82 15.79 9.65
N SER A 97 -10.91 16.54 9.77
CA SER A 97 -11.34 17.46 8.72
C SER A 97 -10.89 18.90 8.90
N ASP A 98 -10.23 19.27 10.01
CA ASP A 98 -9.86 20.66 10.35
C ASP A 98 -11.04 21.66 10.20
N ASP A 99 -12.27 21.22 10.45
CA ASP A 99 -13.53 21.96 10.20
C ASP A 99 -13.75 22.38 8.73
N CYS A 100 -13.03 21.77 7.77
CA CYS A 100 -13.17 22.04 6.34
C CYS A 100 -14.47 21.48 5.73
N CYS A 101 -15.09 20.50 6.39
CA CYS A 101 -16.26 19.79 5.88
C CYS A 101 -17.36 19.64 6.93
N ASN A 102 -18.60 19.84 6.50
CA ASN A 102 -19.78 19.62 7.32
C ASN A 102 -20.20 18.15 7.25
N SER A 103 -20.02 17.41 8.35
CA SER A 103 -20.27 15.97 8.46
C SER A 103 -21.74 15.56 8.27
N THR A 104 -22.68 16.51 8.33
CA THR A 104 -24.12 16.22 8.15
C THR A 104 -24.55 16.42 6.71
N THR A 105 -23.85 17.29 5.96
CA THR A 105 -24.27 17.68 4.60
C THR A 105 -23.28 17.27 3.52
N CYS A 106 -22.07 16.82 3.89
CA CYS A 106 -20.98 16.50 2.97
C CYS A 106 -20.67 17.66 2.01
N LYS A 107 -20.66 18.86 2.59
CA LYS A 107 -20.38 20.13 1.92
C LYS A 107 -19.20 20.82 2.58
N LEU A 108 -18.39 21.49 1.76
CA LEU A 108 -17.29 22.28 2.27
C LEU A 108 -17.83 23.44 3.11
N THR A 109 -17.12 23.78 4.18
CA THR A 109 -17.44 24.95 4.99
C THR A 109 -17.08 26.23 4.25
N ALA A 110 -17.68 27.36 4.66
CA ALA A 110 -17.48 28.63 3.97
C ALA A 110 -15.99 29.05 3.97
N GLY A 111 -15.42 29.23 2.79
CA GLY A 111 -14.00 29.60 2.61
C GLY A 111 -13.06 28.40 2.46
N SER A 112 -13.55 27.17 2.61
CA SER A 112 -12.78 25.95 2.33
C SER A 112 -12.75 25.64 0.84
N GLU A 113 -11.60 25.21 0.34
CA GLU A 113 -11.37 24.82 -1.06
C GLU A 113 -11.15 23.30 -1.21
N CYS A 114 -10.74 22.66 -0.12
CA CYS A 114 -10.47 21.23 -0.03
C CYS A 114 -10.71 20.76 1.41
N MET A 115 -10.80 19.45 1.60
CA MET A 115 -10.86 18.84 2.94
C MET A 115 -9.74 17.83 3.16
N ASP A 116 -9.43 17.00 2.15
CA ASP A 116 -8.45 15.92 2.24
C ASP A 116 -7.49 15.97 1.05
N GLY A 117 -6.49 15.09 1.09
CA GLY A 117 -5.52 14.89 0.03
C GLY A 117 -4.17 15.56 0.32
N PRO A 118 -3.09 15.05 -0.28
CA PRO A 118 -1.72 15.50 -0.02
C PRO A 118 -1.45 16.94 -0.49
N CYS A 119 -2.33 17.49 -1.34
CA CYS A 119 -2.30 18.88 -1.76
C CYS A 119 -3.31 19.77 -1.02
N CYS A 120 -3.98 19.29 0.03
CA CYS A 120 -4.78 20.12 0.91
C CYS A 120 -3.99 20.51 2.17
N PHE A 121 -4.07 21.77 2.58
CA PHE A 121 -3.48 22.22 3.84
C PHE A 121 -4.35 23.31 4.46
N LYS A 122 -4.88 23.06 5.66
CA LYS A 122 -5.77 24.00 6.38
C LYS A 122 -6.93 24.47 5.52
N CYS A 123 -7.66 23.52 4.93
CA CYS A 123 -8.79 23.76 4.03
C CYS A 123 -8.47 24.52 2.74
N LYS A 124 -7.20 24.71 2.40
CA LYS A 124 -6.74 25.44 1.21
C LYS A 124 -5.91 24.57 0.30
N LEU A 125 -6.06 24.80 -1.00
CA LEU A 125 -5.22 24.15 -1.98
C LEU A 125 -3.77 24.60 -1.79
N SER A 126 -2.88 23.61 -1.75
CA SER A 126 -1.45 23.85 -1.69
C SER A 126 -0.98 24.54 -2.96
N PRO A 127 -0.01 25.48 -2.88
CA PRO A 127 0.46 26.20 -4.04
C PRO A 127 1.14 25.27 -5.05
N ALA A 128 1.11 25.67 -6.32
CA ALA A 128 1.80 24.95 -7.38
C ALA A 128 3.30 24.80 -7.06
N GLY A 129 3.82 23.59 -7.21
CA GLY A 129 5.22 23.26 -6.93
C GLY A 129 5.51 22.76 -5.51
N LYS A 130 4.54 22.75 -4.58
CA LYS A 130 4.69 22.05 -3.30
C LYS A 130 4.75 20.54 -3.56
N GLU A 131 5.79 19.87 -3.09
CA GLU A 131 5.89 18.42 -3.20
C GLU A 131 4.77 17.72 -2.43
N CYS A 132 4.08 16.79 -3.09
CA CYS A 132 3.00 15.99 -2.53
C CYS A 132 3.29 14.49 -2.52
N ARG A 133 4.30 14.04 -3.27
CA ARG A 133 4.84 12.70 -3.18
C ARG A 133 6.35 12.72 -3.42
N GLU A 134 7.09 12.16 -2.47
CA GLU A 134 8.52 11.94 -2.61
C GLU A 134 8.79 10.82 -3.62
N LYS A 135 9.94 10.89 -4.30
CA LYS A 135 10.42 9.79 -5.13
C LYS A 135 10.85 8.61 -4.24
N VAL A 136 10.49 7.38 -4.63
CA VAL A 136 10.85 6.17 -3.87
C VAL A 136 12.12 5.50 -4.36
N SER A 137 12.60 5.85 -5.55
CA SER A 137 13.85 5.32 -6.11
C SER A 137 14.48 6.31 -7.10
N GLU A 138 15.68 6.00 -7.59
CA GLU A 138 16.30 6.76 -8.69
C GLU A 138 15.53 6.67 -10.02
N CYS A 139 14.66 5.67 -10.15
CA CYS A 139 13.79 5.46 -11.30
C CYS A 139 12.45 6.21 -11.18
N ASP A 140 12.24 6.93 -10.09
CA ASP A 140 11.00 7.61 -9.77
C ASP A 140 11.17 9.13 -9.76
N LEU A 141 10.09 9.86 -10.03
CA LEU A 141 10.08 11.33 -9.99
C LEU A 141 9.21 11.80 -8.81
N PRO A 142 9.56 12.90 -8.13
CA PRO A 142 8.65 13.48 -7.17
C PRO A 142 7.46 14.12 -7.88
N GLU A 143 6.28 14.07 -7.26
CA GLU A 143 5.13 14.84 -7.71
C GLU A 143 4.93 16.08 -6.87
N VAL A 144 4.49 17.14 -7.56
CA VAL A 144 4.19 18.43 -6.96
C VAL A 144 2.75 18.82 -7.25
N CYS A 145 2.12 19.50 -6.29
CA CYS A 145 0.80 20.07 -6.43
C CYS A 145 0.75 21.03 -7.62
N ASP A 146 -0.40 21.10 -8.28
CA ASP A 146 -0.65 21.99 -9.42
C ASP A 146 -1.28 23.34 -9.01
N GLY A 147 -1.64 23.49 -7.74
CA GLY A 147 -2.34 24.66 -7.20
C GLY A 147 -3.84 24.71 -7.50
N LYS A 148 -4.41 23.63 -8.05
CA LYS A 148 -5.79 23.57 -8.56
C LYS A 148 -6.56 22.36 -8.06
N SER A 149 -5.87 21.33 -7.59
CA SER A 149 -6.44 20.08 -7.09
C SER A 149 -5.95 19.78 -5.67
N GLU A 150 -6.83 19.19 -4.86
CA GLU A 150 -6.51 18.65 -3.54
C GLU A 150 -5.74 17.32 -3.62
N LEU A 151 -5.87 16.63 -4.76
CA LEU A 151 -5.14 15.41 -5.07
C LEU A 151 -3.76 15.71 -5.65
N CYS A 152 -2.76 14.90 -5.29
CA CYS A 152 -1.48 14.90 -5.98
C CYS A 152 -1.68 14.42 -7.42
N PRO A 153 -0.96 14.97 -8.41
CA PRO A 153 -1.02 14.48 -9.77
C PRO A 153 -0.69 12.99 -9.90
N ALA A 154 -1.11 12.38 -11.01
CA ALA A 154 -0.77 10.99 -11.31
C ALA A 154 0.74 10.76 -11.27
N ASN A 155 1.15 9.66 -10.63
CA ASN A 155 2.54 9.24 -10.49
C ASN A 155 3.26 9.18 -11.85
N ARG A 156 4.42 9.82 -11.92
CA ARG A 156 5.34 9.81 -13.05
C ARG A 156 6.67 9.26 -12.63
N TYR A 157 7.30 8.55 -13.55
CA TYR A 157 8.58 7.91 -13.33
C TYR A 157 9.51 8.12 -14.52
N VAL A 158 10.78 7.82 -14.27
CA VAL A 158 11.80 7.76 -15.30
C VAL A 158 11.42 6.67 -16.31
N TYR A 159 11.66 6.94 -17.59
CA TYR A 159 11.32 6.01 -18.66
C TYR A 159 11.92 4.61 -18.47
N ASN A 160 11.17 3.59 -18.87
CA ASN A 160 11.59 2.20 -18.76
C ASN A 160 12.86 1.95 -19.58
N GLY A 161 13.81 1.21 -19.02
CA GLY A 161 15.08 0.87 -19.66
C GLY A 161 16.25 1.80 -19.34
N LYS A 162 16.06 2.87 -18.55
CA LYS A 162 17.21 3.62 -18.02
C LYS A 162 18.00 2.76 -17.03
N SER A 163 19.33 2.69 -17.17
CA SER A 163 20.20 2.02 -16.21
C SER A 163 20.03 2.57 -14.79
N CYS A 164 20.03 1.68 -13.79
CA CYS A 164 19.89 1.99 -12.37
C CYS A 164 20.67 0.97 -11.52
N GLY A 165 20.80 1.21 -10.21
CA GLY A 165 21.46 0.33 -9.25
C GLY A 165 22.93 0.10 -9.58
N ASP A 166 23.65 1.17 -9.90
CA ASP A 166 25.04 1.11 -10.39
C ASP A 166 25.23 0.23 -11.64
N GLY A 167 24.22 0.16 -12.50
CA GLY A 167 24.24 -0.63 -13.73
C GLY A 167 23.83 -2.09 -13.56
N LYS A 168 23.37 -2.48 -12.37
CA LYS A 168 22.85 -3.83 -12.09
C LYS A 168 21.40 -4.03 -12.55
N GLY A 169 20.70 -2.97 -12.93
CA GLY A 169 19.30 -3.05 -13.32
C GLY A 169 18.89 -1.96 -14.31
N PHE A 170 17.63 -2.05 -14.73
CA PHE A 170 17.00 -1.08 -15.60
C PHE A 170 15.66 -0.66 -15.03
N CYS A 171 15.40 0.64 -15.00
CA CYS A 171 14.16 1.21 -14.50
C CYS A 171 12.96 0.56 -15.19
N PHE A 172 11.96 0.20 -14.38
CA PHE A 172 10.69 -0.32 -14.87
C PHE A 172 9.58 0.17 -13.95
N ASN A 173 8.65 0.98 -14.47
CA ASN A 173 7.50 1.53 -13.75
C ASN A 173 7.86 2.18 -12.40
N GLY A 174 8.91 3.01 -12.38
CA GLY A 174 9.32 3.76 -11.17
C GLY A 174 10.23 3.02 -10.20
N VAL A 175 10.47 1.72 -10.40
CA VAL A 175 11.37 0.92 -9.55
C VAL A 175 12.65 0.53 -10.29
N CYS A 176 13.73 0.34 -9.53
CA CYS A 176 14.95 -0.31 -10.00
C CYS A 176 14.97 -1.78 -9.56
N PRO A 177 14.50 -2.72 -10.40
CA PRO A 177 14.37 -4.13 -10.03
C PRO A 177 15.72 -4.87 -10.13
N THR A 178 16.64 -4.62 -9.19
CA THR A 178 17.84 -5.45 -9.04
C THR A 178 17.52 -6.76 -8.32
N LEU A 179 18.36 -7.78 -8.48
CA LEU A 179 18.22 -9.04 -7.73
C LEU A 179 18.35 -8.81 -6.22
N ASP A 180 19.27 -7.92 -5.82
CA ASP A 180 19.46 -7.53 -4.41
C ASP A 180 18.17 -6.90 -3.85
N ASN A 181 17.57 -5.93 -4.57
CA ASN A 181 16.33 -5.28 -4.14
C ASN A 181 15.18 -6.28 -4.03
N GLN A 182 15.04 -7.22 -4.97
CA GLN A 182 14.02 -8.26 -4.89
C GLN A 182 14.23 -9.17 -3.66
N CYS A 183 15.48 -9.52 -3.36
CA CYS A 183 15.80 -10.30 -2.16
C CYS A 183 15.48 -9.52 -0.88
N GLU A 184 15.82 -8.24 -0.79
CA GLU A 184 15.47 -7.41 0.37
C GLU A 184 13.95 -7.26 0.53
N THR A 185 13.23 -7.00 -0.56
CA THR A 185 11.77 -6.88 -0.54
C THR A 185 11.10 -8.17 -0.07
N LEU A 186 11.66 -9.36 -0.32
CA LEU A 186 11.09 -10.65 0.09
C LEU A 186 11.54 -11.09 1.49
N TRP A 187 12.79 -10.85 1.84
CA TRP A 187 13.44 -11.47 3.00
C TRP A 187 13.91 -10.47 4.07
N GLY A 188 13.75 -9.17 3.84
CA GLY A 188 14.12 -8.10 4.76
C GLY A 188 15.41 -7.38 4.38
N LEU A 189 15.62 -6.23 5.00
CA LEU A 189 16.75 -5.33 4.75
C LEU A 189 18.10 -6.02 4.97
N GLY A 190 19.06 -5.75 4.08
CA GLY A 190 20.42 -6.29 4.16
C GLY A 190 20.60 -7.68 3.56
N VAL A 191 19.54 -8.29 3.01
CA VAL A 191 19.64 -9.56 2.27
C VAL A 191 20.11 -9.28 0.84
N THR A 192 21.11 -10.03 0.37
CA THR A 192 21.67 -9.87 -0.97
C THR A 192 21.36 -11.07 -1.85
N SER A 193 21.46 -10.86 -3.16
CA SER A 193 21.33 -11.94 -4.14
C SER A 193 22.44 -12.97 -3.98
N GLY A 194 22.10 -14.23 -4.29
CA GLY A 194 23.06 -15.33 -4.27
C GLY A 194 24.10 -15.20 -5.40
N PRO A 195 25.24 -15.91 -5.31
CA PRO A 195 26.23 -15.92 -6.37
C PRO A 195 25.65 -16.52 -7.66
N GLU A 196 26.18 -16.10 -8.82
CA GLU A 196 25.69 -16.52 -10.15
C GLU A 196 25.57 -18.04 -10.31
N VAL A 197 26.51 -18.80 -9.72
CA VAL A 197 26.49 -20.27 -9.73
C VAL A 197 25.20 -20.87 -9.16
N CYS A 198 24.53 -20.19 -8.21
CA CYS A 198 23.26 -20.65 -7.65
C CYS A 198 22.14 -20.66 -8.69
N TYR A 199 22.15 -19.74 -9.67
CA TYR A 199 21.12 -19.65 -10.69
C TYR A 199 21.15 -20.80 -11.70
N THR A 200 22.25 -21.59 -11.73
CA THR A 200 22.33 -22.80 -12.55
C THR A 200 21.27 -23.85 -12.21
N ILE A 201 20.72 -23.82 -10.98
CA ILE A 201 19.60 -24.69 -10.60
C ILE A 201 18.35 -24.44 -11.45
N ASN A 202 18.16 -23.22 -11.98
CA ASN A 202 17.00 -22.86 -12.78
C ASN A 202 16.95 -23.60 -14.12
N MET A 203 18.09 -24.09 -14.62
CA MET A 203 18.15 -24.92 -15.83
C MET A 203 17.55 -26.32 -15.60
N LYS A 204 17.43 -26.79 -14.36
CA LYS A 204 16.86 -28.11 -14.06
C LYS A 204 15.37 -28.21 -14.34
N GLY A 205 14.64 -27.08 -14.31
CA GLY A 205 13.20 -27.06 -14.54
C GLY A 205 12.45 -27.86 -13.48
N THR A 206 12.70 -27.57 -12.21
CA THR A 206 12.04 -28.21 -11.07
C THR A 206 11.36 -27.17 -10.18
N TYR A 207 10.64 -27.64 -9.16
CA TYR A 207 10.03 -26.76 -8.15
C TYR A 207 11.04 -25.82 -7.48
N SER A 208 12.29 -26.25 -7.31
CA SER A 208 13.35 -25.48 -6.64
C SER A 208 14.09 -24.51 -7.57
N GLY A 209 13.82 -24.55 -8.88
CA GLY A 209 14.49 -23.73 -9.88
C GLY A 209 13.93 -23.95 -11.28
N SER A 210 13.28 -22.93 -11.83
CA SER A 210 12.66 -22.98 -13.16
C SER A 210 12.44 -21.56 -13.70
N CYS A 211 12.23 -21.44 -15.01
CA CYS A 211 11.85 -20.17 -15.65
C CYS A 211 10.34 -19.98 -15.75
N ALA A 212 9.57 -21.07 -15.70
CA ALA A 212 8.11 -21.02 -15.74
C ALA A 212 7.48 -22.27 -15.14
N LYS A 213 6.26 -22.10 -14.63
CA LYS A 213 5.34 -23.19 -14.29
C LYS A 213 4.17 -23.15 -15.27
N LEU A 214 3.94 -24.26 -15.98
CA LEU A 214 2.83 -24.39 -16.92
C LEU A 214 1.51 -24.69 -16.20
N GLN A 215 0.39 -24.46 -16.88
CA GLN A 215 -0.95 -24.71 -16.31
C GLN A 215 -1.16 -26.17 -15.88
N ASN A 216 -0.49 -27.12 -16.54
CA ASN A 216 -0.51 -28.53 -16.19
C ASN A 216 0.36 -28.88 -14.96
N GLY A 217 0.95 -27.88 -14.29
CA GLY A 217 1.78 -28.03 -13.10
C GLY A 217 3.25 -28.37 -13.37
N SER A 218 3.63 -28.64 -14.62
CA SER A 218 5.03 -28.93 -14.99
C SER A 218 5.90 -27.66 -14.98
N PHE A 219 7.20 -27.86 -14.77
CA PHE A 219 8.19 -26.79 -14.70
C PHE A 219 9.07 -26.78 -15.95
N VAL A 220 9.42 -25.58 -16.42
CA VAL A 220 10.27 -25.37 -17.59
C VAL A 220 11.63 -24.88 -17.13
N GLY A 221 12.68 -25.61 -17.52
CA GLY A 221 14.07 -25.20 -17.28
C GLY A 221 14.42 -23.94 -18.08
N CYS A 222 15.21 -23.06 -17.46
CA CYS A 222 15.77 -21.90 -18.16
C CYS A 222 16.74 -22.33 -19.26
N LYS A 223 16.83 -21.51 -20.32
CA LYS A 223 17.87 -21.65 -21.34
C LYS A 223 19.14 -20.95 -20.86
N TYR A 224 20.28 -21.47 -21.30
CA TYR A 224 21.56 -20.78 -21.17
C TYR A 224 21.61 -19.69 -22.25
N GLU A 225 21.85 -18.45 -21.85
CA GLU A 225 22.04 -17.30 -22.74
C GLU A 225 23.45 -16.71 -22.53
#